data_AF-A0A1F5AIA2-F1
#
_entry.id   AF-A0A1F5AIA2-F1
#
_cell.length_a   1.000
_cell.length_b   1.000
_cell.length_c   1.000
_cell.angle_alpha   90.00
_cell.angle_beta   90.00
_cell.angle_gamma   90.00
#
_symmetry.space_group_name_H-M   'P 1'
#
loop_
_entity.id
_entity.type
_entity.pdbx_description
1 polymer ?
#
loop_
_entity_poly.entity_id
_entity_poly.type
_entity_poly.pdbx_seq_one_letter_code
_entity_poly.pdbx_strand_id
1 'polypeptide(L)'
;MIRVQVDREFLPWYGGIKLLPLLKLDDFLLDRCEVTNRQYKKFLDEGGYQRPEFWKQPFTRDGKEVPWEEAIKSFVDKSGRPGPATWELADYPAGQDDYPVCGVSWYEASAYAEYAGKSLPTIFHWRWAAGDHDYPDSLDMGYIVPLSNFGGRGPTPVGRTQGMSPLGAYDMAGNVKEWCWNETSDGKKGSVGGGWDEPNYMFGEFDRYPAWFRSPNFGFRCIKYLTQSPVEIEAAKPVPLEPLPAPTVLEPCSDELYQAYMKFFEYAKSPLNPRVEEREEYSRYTAFERVSFDPAYVGDRMGAALFIPKEGKRPFQTIIHWPGSAARDVKSVSEYGPKDGFDYLTKTGRAVVLPILGGTFGRQWKPEVKAKTTGQERFMNTVKDFLRTVDYLETRPEFDTKKLAYEGLSWGAGLGSIIPSIEKRIKAIILMGAGFYSRNPPHINPINLAPRITVPILIQNGKHDFAISVEKQLNPLIRLFGTPDKDKHLKLYESGHSVWLRMEQKRDELDFLDKVFGPAK
;
A
#
# COMPACT_ATOMS: atom_id res chain seq x y z
N MET A 1 5.50 9.13 29.72
CA MET A 1 5.65 7.71 29.31
C MET A 1 4.66 6.87 30.09
N ILE A 2 4.17 5.78 29.50
CA ILE A 2 3.40 4.72 30.16
C ILE A 2 4.35 3.57 30.53
N ARG A 3 4.03 2.82 31.59
CA ARG A 3 4.74 1.58 31.90
C ARG A 3 4.07 0.44 31.14
N VAL A 4 4.86 -0.29 30.37
CA VAL A 4 4.42 -1.46 29.61
C VAL A 4 4.90 -2.69 30.36
N GLN A 5 3.94 -3.52 30.80
CA GLN A 5 4.22 -4.77 31.48
C GLN A 5 4.21 -5.92 30.47
N VAL A 6 5.19 -6.82 30.58
CA VAL A 6 5.34 -7.97 29.68
C VAL A 6 5.29 -9.24 30.52
N ASP A 7 4.16 -9.94 30.48
CA ASP A 7 3.87 -11.05 31.38
C ASP A 7 4.28 -12.41 30.80
N ARG A 8 4.36 -12.53 29.48
CA ARG A 8 4.64 -13.78 28.76
C ARG A 8 5.57 -13.60 27.57
N GLU A 9 6.03 -14.72 27.06
CA GLU A 9 6.68 -14.79 25.75
C GLU A 9 5.65 -14.56 24.64
N PHE A 10 6.06 -13.88 23.57
CA PHE A 10 5.23 -13.69 22.39
C PHE A 10 6.06 -13.63 21.12
N LEU A 11 5.39 -13.92 20.02
CA LEU A 11 5.93 -13.80 18.67
C LEU A 11 5.22 -12.63 18.01
N PRO A 12 5.90 -11.48 17.75
CA PRO A 12 5.26 -10.38 17.06
C PRO A 12 4.85 -10.82 15.66
N TRP A 13 3.56 -10.67 15.34
CA TRP A 13 3.07 -10.89 14.00
C TRP A 13 3.25 -9.62 13.17
N TYR A 14 3.73 -9.78 11.95
CA TYR A 14 3.78 -8.74 10.93
C TYR A 14 3.49 -9.41 9.59
N GLY A 15 2.70 -8.74 8.74
CA GLY A 15 2.61 -9.14 7.34
C GLY A 15 4.01 -9.20 6.72
N GLY A 16 4.32 -10.31 6.03
CA GLY A 16 5.59 -10.50 5.32
C GLY A 16 6.80 -10.96 6.15
N ILE A 17 6.72 -11.11 7.48
CA ILE A 17 7.80 -11.69 8.31
C ILE A 17 7.34 -13.00 8.95
N LYS A 18 8.15 -14.07 8.86
CA LYS A 18 7.86 -15.37 9.49
C LYS A 18 8.97 -15.95 10.37
N LEU A 19 10.09 -15.25 10.49
CA LEU A 19 11.33 -15.79 11.05
C LEU A 19 11.77 -15.07 12.34
N LEU A 20 10.81 -14.50 13.08
CA LEU A 20 11.12 -13.86 14.36
C LEU A 20 11.18 -14.90 15.48
N PRO A 21 12.06 -14.73 16.49
CA PRO A 21 12.06 -15.57 17.68
C PRO A 21 10.87 -15.26 18.59
N LEU A 22 10.49 -16.26 19.39
CA LEU A 22 9.59 -16.11 20.54
C LEU A 22 10.38 -15.47 21.69
N LEU A 23 9.96 -14.30 22.19
CA LEU A 23 10.67 -13.55 23.25
C LEU A 23 9.73 -13.09 24.36
N LYS A 24 10.22 -13.08 25.60
CA LYS A 24 9.63 -12.34 26.72
C LYS A 24 10.52 -11.15 27.05
N LEU A 25 10.10 -9.97 26.62
CA LEU A 25 10.79 -8.71 26.93
C LEU A 25 10.73 -8.41 28.42
N ASP A 26 11.62 -7.54 28.91
CA ASP A 26 11.45 -6.94 30.23
C ASP A 26 10.36 -5.85 30.21
N ASP A 27 9.89 -5.46 31.40
CA ASP A 27 9.08 -4.25 31.54
C ASP A 27 9.86 -3.02 31.05
N PHE A 28 9.17 -2.12 30.33
CA PHE A 28 9.77 -0.90 29.81
C PHE A 28 8.82 0.29 29.94
N LEU A 29 9.36 1.50 29.74
CA LEU A 29 8.56 2.71 29.58
C LEU A 29 8.43 3.06 28.10
N LEU A 30 7.25 3.44 27.66
CA LEU A 30 6.98 3.90 26.29
C LEU A 30 6.44 5.32 26.29
N ASP A 31 6.87 6.15 25.35
CA ASP A 31 6.21 7.44 25.11
C ASP A 31 4.74 7.23 24.72
N ARG A 32 3.85 7.98 25.39
CA ARG A 32 2.41 7.80 25.26
C ARG A 32 1.92 8.09 23.84
N CYS A 33 2.56 9.05 23.19
CA CYS A 33 2.35 9.40 21.79
C CYS A 33 3.71 9.57 21.11
N GLU A 34 3.71 9.86 19.82
CA GLU A 34 4.90 10.20 19.04
C GLU A 34 5.57 11.47 19.56
N VAL A 35 6.86 11.62 19.22
CA VAL A 35 7.61 12.84 19.53
C VAL A 35 7.00 14.02 18.78
N THR A 36 6.67 15.08 19.50
CA THR A 36 6.03 16.28 18.94
C THR A 36 7.04 17.23 18.32
N ASN A 37 6.58 18.11 17.43
CA ASN A 37 7.38 19.21 16.88
C ASN A 37 7.97 20.09 17.99
N ARG A 38 7.20 20.41 19.04
CA ARG A 38 7.69 21.19 20.19
C ARG A 38 8.87 20.51 20.90
N GLN A 39 8.78 19.20 21.11
CA GLN A 39 9.87 18.42 21.73
C GLN A 39 11.10 18.36 20.82
N TYR A 40 10.91 18.13 19.53
CA TYR A 40 12.02 18.07 18.57
C TYR A 40 12.68 19.43 18.36
N LYS A 41 11.91 20.53 18.41
CA LYS A 41 12.43 21.90 18.33
C LYS A 41 13.38 22.21 19.46
N LYS A 42 13.06 21.75 20.67
CA LYS A 42 13.96 21.87 21.83
C LYS A 42 15.30 21.16 21.58
N PHE A 43 15.27 19.95 21.02
CA PHE A 43 16.49 19.22 20.61
C PHE A 43 17.32 20.02 19.61
N LEU A 44 16.68 20.62 18.59
CA LEU A 44 17.36 21.44 17.60
C LEU A 44 17.98 22.70 18.23
N ASP A 45 17.22 23.41 19.07
CA ASP A 45 17.63 24.67 19.72
C ASP A 45 18.76 24.48 20.74
N GLU A 46 18.83 23.30 21.37
CA GLU A 46 19.92 22.94 22.29
C GLU A 46 21.14 22.34 21.57
N GLY A 47 21.25 22.56 20.26
CA GLY A 47 22.41 22.22 19.45
C GLY A 47 22.45 20.77 18.98
N GLY A 48 21.30 20.10 18.89
CA GLY A 48 21.20 18.67 18.58
C GLY A 48 21.93 18.25 17.30
N TYR A 49 21.99 19.13 16.29
CA TYR A 49 22.66 18.86 15.01
C TYR A 49 24.13 19.28 15.02
N GLN A 50 24.56 20.03 16.03
CA GLN A 50 25.93 20.54 16.19
C GLN A 50 26.75 19.69 17.17
N ARG A 51 26.13 18.69 17.80
CA ARG A 51 26.67 17.92 18.92
C ARG A 51 26.85 16.44 18.54
N PRO A 52 28.06 16.03 18.08
CA PRO A 52 28.31 14.66 17.63
C PRO A 52 28.01 13.60 18.69
N GLU A 53 28.02 13.93 19.97
CA GLU A 53 27.78 12.98 21.05
C GLU A 53 26.39 12.34 21.01
N PHE A 54 25.41 12.96 20.35
CA PHE A 54 24.08 12.39 20.15
C PHE A 54 24.01 11.43 18.96
N TRP A 55 24.94 11.53 18.02
CA TRP A 55 24.94 10.77 16.78
C TRP A 55 25.83 9.53 16.89
N LYS A 56 25.39 8.56 17.71
CA LYS A 56 26.18 7.37 18.04
C LYS A 56 26.33 6.35 16.90
N GLN A 57 25.48 6.44 15.88
CA GLN A 57 25.38 5.45 14.81
C GLN A 57 26.19 5.87 13.59
N PRO A 58 26.95 4.95 12.95
CA PRO A 58 27.67 5.28 11.73
C PRO A 58 26.69 5.56 10.60
N PHE A 59 26.95 6.63 9.85
CA PHE A 59 26.18 6.95 8.66
C PHE A 59 26.67 6.09 7.51
N THR A 60 25.76 5.39 6.83
CA THR A 60 26.12 4.56 5.68
C THR A 60 25.22 4.85 4.49
N ARG A 61 25.79 5.12 3.32
CA ARG A 61 25.07 5.33 2.06
C ARG A 61 25.71 4.47 0.97
N ASP A 62 24.89 3.65 0.31
CA ASP A 62 25.34 2.72 -0.73
C ASP A 62 26.51 1.82 -0.30
N GLY A 63 26.45 1.34 0.95
CA GLY A 63 27.47 0.47 1.55
C GLY A 63 28.77 1.17 1.97
N LYS A 64 28.84 2.51 1.89
CA LYS A 64 30.00 3.31 2.31
C LYS A 64 29.68 4.16 3.51
N GLU A 65 30.65 4.29 4.42
CA GLU A 65 30.54 5.20 5.54
C GLU A 65 30.59 6.67 5.08
N VAL A 66 29.74 7.50 5.67
CA VAL A 66 29.68 8.94 5.42
C VAL A 66 30.14 9.66 6.70
N PRO A 67 31.15 10.55 6.65
CA PRO A 67 31.58 11.31 7.82
C PRO A 67 30.45 12.15 8.42
N TRP A 68 30.44 12.33 9.75
CA TRP A 68 29.39 13.06 10.47
C TRP A 68 29.21 14.49 9.92
N GLU A 69 30.32 15.20 9.66
CA GLU A 69 30.31 16.58 9.15
C GLU A 69 29.69 16.69 7.75
N GLU A 70 29.73 15.62 6.96
CA GLU A 70 29.07 15.53 5.66
C GLU A 70 27.60 15.12 5.82
N ALA A 71 27.32 14.14 6.66
CA ALA A 71 25.98 13.62 6.91
C ALA A 71 25.02 14.72 7.40
N ILE A 72 25.43 15.50 8.41
CA ILE A 72 24.60 16.54 9.01
C ILE A 72 24.18 17.63 8.00
N LYS A 73 25.03 17.93 7.01
CA LYS A 73 24.70 18.91 5.96
C LYS A 73 23.54 18.47 5.06
N SER A 74 23.22 17.18 5.06
CA SER A 74 22.09 16.64 4.28
C SER A 74 20.75 16.66 5.03
N PHE A 75 20.76 16.87 6.35
CA PHE A 75 19.55 16.96 7.17
C PHE A 75 19.03 18.39 7.23
N VAL A 76 18.48 18.82 6.10
CA VAL A 76 17.91 20.16 5.93
C VAL A 76 16.41 20.15 5.73
N ASP A 77 15.78 21.26 6.09
CA ASP A 77 14.38 21.58 5.86
C ASP A 77 14.13 22.11 4.44
N LYS A 78 12.90 22.52 4.13
CA LYS A 78 12.53 23.04 2.79
C LYS A 78 13.29 24.30 2.38
N SER A 79 13.81 25.07 3.33
CA SER A 79 14.58 26.29 3.12
C SER A 79 16.10 26.04 3.03
N GLY A 80 16.55 24.79 3.16
CA GLY A 80 17.96 24.43 3.18
C GLY A 80 18.65 24.65 4.54
N ARG A 81 17.89 24.88 5.61
CA ARG A 81 18.43 25.05 6.97
C ARG A 81 18.39 23.73 7.75
N PRO A 82 19.24 23.53 8.77
CA PRO A 82 19.21 22.31 9.58
C PRO A 82 17.84 22.07 10.22
N GLY A 83 17.30 20.85 10.07
CA GLY A 83 16.03 20.46 10.68
C GLY A 83 15.23 19.47 9.83
N PRO A 84 14.07 18.98 10.33
CA PRO A 84 13.21 18.02 9.64
C PRO A 84 12.79 18.46 8.23
N ALA A 85 12.65 17.53 7.30
CA ALA A 85 12.35 17.82 5.89
C ALA A 85 10.98 18.48 5.66
N THR A 86 10.09 18.42 6.64
CA THR A 86 8.75 19.04 6.55
C THR A 86 8.72 20.50 7.02
N TRP A 87 9.74 20.93 7.74
CA TRP A 87 9.87 22.27 8.33
C TRP A 87 10.29 23.31 7.30
N GLU A 88 10.27 24.57 7.71
CA GLU A 88 10.72 25.70 6.91
C GLU A 88 11.37 26.75 7.82
N LEU A 89 12.47 27.35 7.36
CA LEU A 89 13.20 28.39 8.08
C LEU A 89 13.64 27.98 9.50
N ALA A 90 14.04 26.71 9.66
CA ALA A 90 14.42 26.04 10.90
C ALA A 90 13.30 25.96 11.96
N ASP A 91 12.04 26.01 11.54
CA ASP A 91 10.89 25.92 12.43
C ASP A 91 9.74 25.07 11.85
N TYR A 92 8.90 24.54 12.74
CA TYR A 92 7.71 23.79 12.34
C TYR A 92 6.58 24.75 11.92
N PRO A 93 5.59 24.27 11.14
CA PRO A 93 4.46 25.11 10.76
C PRO A 93 3.71 25.66 11.97
N ALA A 94 3.33 26.94 11.93
CA ALA A 94 2.65 27.60 13.03
C ALA A 94 1.38 26.84 13.48
N GLY A 95 1.21 26.68 14.80
CA GLY A 95 0.09 25.94 15.40
C GLY A 95 0.23 24.41 15.33
N GLN A 96 1.39 23.89 14.91
CA GLN A 96 1.67 22.45 14.88
C GLN A 96 2.58 21.97 16.02
N ASP A 97 2.62 22.71 17.12
CA ASP A 97 3.46 22.40 18.29
C ASP A 97 3.26 20.97 18.81
N ASP A 98 2.00 20.56 18.93
CA ASP A 98 1.58 19.25 19.47
C ASP A 98 1.32 18.23 18.36
N TYR A 99 1.74 18.49 17.12
CA TYR A 99 1.74 17.51 16.04
C TYR A 99 3.00 16.65 16.13
N PRO A 100 2.97 15.39 15.66
CA PRO A 100 4.18 14.58 15.57
C PRO A 100 5.21 15.27 14.68
N VAL A 101 6.49 15.18 15.06
CA VAL A 101 7.58 15.57 14.16
C VAL A 101 7.59 14.64 12.95
N CYS A 102 7.65 15.24 11.77
CA CYS A 102 7.54 14.54 10.49
C CYS A 102 8.75 14.81 9.58
N GLY A 103 9.07 13.88 8.69
CA GLY A 103 10.17 14.06 7.73
C GLY A 103 11.55 13.97 8.37
N VAL A 104 11.66 13.12 9.40
CA VAL A 104 12.93 12.79 10.05
C VAL A 104 13.40 11.41 9.63
N SER A 105 14.70 11.27 9.48
CA SER A 105 15.39 10.02 9.17
C SER A 105 15.53 9.15 10.41
N TRP A 106 15.89 7.88 10.23
CA TRP A 106 16.21 7.00 11.35
C TRP A 106 17.39 7.53 12.16
N TYR A 107 18.39 8.12 11.49
CA TYR A 107 19.53 8.75 12.15
C TYR A 107 19.09 9.92 13.04
N GLU A 108 18.29 10.85 12.51
CA GLU A 108 17.71 11.97 13.26
C GLU A 108 16.87 11.51 14.46
N ALA A 109 16.08 10.44 14.29
CA ALA A 109 15.26 9.86 15.35
C ALA A 109 16.12 9.22 16.45
N SER A 110 17.18 8.48 16.07
CA SER A 110 18.12 7.88 17.01
C SER A 110 18.92 8.94 17.79
N ALA A 111 19.32 10.04 17.14
CA ALA A 111 20.04 11.13 17.77
C ALA A 111 19.17 11.89 18.79
N TYR A 112 17.89 12.12 18.45
CA TYR A 112 16.93 12.65 19.41
C TYR A 112 16.75 11.69 20.61
N ALA A 113 16.62 10.39 20.35
CA ALA A 113 16.44 9.41 21.42
C ALA A 113 17.62 9.45 22.41
N GLU A 114 18.85 9.56 21.89
CA GLU A 114 20.05 9.73 22.72
C GLU A 114 20.04 11.03 23.51
N TYR A 115 19.70 12.16 22.87
CA TYR A 115 19.52 13.45 23.55
C TYR A 115 18.49 13.37 24.70
N ALA A 116 17.40 12.64 24.49
CA ALA A 116 16.35 12.47 25.47
C ALA A 116 16.68 11.44 26.57
N GLY A 117 17.82 10.75 26.49
CA GLY A 117 18.18 9.65 27.40
C GLY A 117 17.25 8.44 27.26
N LYS A 118 16.85 8.13 26.02
CA LYS A 118 15.88 7.11 25.62
C LYS A 118 16.44 6.26 24.46
N SER A 119 15.62 5.38 23.91
CA SER A 119 15.94 4.60 22.71
C SER A 119 14.74 4.53 21.77
N LEU A 120 14.97 4.23 20.48
CA LEU A 120 13.88 3.83 19.60
C LEU A 120 13.37 2.45 20.03
N PRO A 121 12.05 2.18 19.94
CA PRO A 121 11.51 0.85 20.19
C PRO A 121 12.08 -0.15 19.18
N THR A 122 12.31 -1.39 19.60
CA THR A 122 12.40 -2.51 18.64
C THR A 122 11.00 -2.86 18.15
N ILE A 123 10.89 -3.61 17.05
CA ILE A 123 9.60 -4.11 16.57
C ILE A 123 8.86 -4.96 17.60
N PHE A 124 9.59 -5.61 18.51
CA PHE A 124 8.99 -6.37 19.61
C PHE A 124 8.31 -5.42 20.60
N HIS A 125 9.04 -4.41 21.09
CA HIS A 125 8.48 -3.40 22.00
C HIS A 125 7.27 -2.70 21.41
N TRP A 126 7.39 -2.30 20.14
CA TRP A 126 6.34 -1.59 19.46
C TRP A 126 5.09 -2.46 19.29
N ARG A 127 5.26 -3.71 18.80
CA ARG A 127 4.13 -4.61 18.57
C ARG A 127 3.40 -4.97 19.85
N TRP A 128 4.14 -5.23 20.92
CA TRP A 128 3.55 -5.50 22.23
C TRP A 128 2.74 -4.29 22.71
N ALA A 129 3.32 -3.10 22.64
CA ALA A 129 2.64 -1.87 23.04
C ALA A 129 1.38 -1.55 22.22
N ALA A 130 1.34 -1.99 20.96
CA ALA A 130 0.20 -1.81 20.06
C ALA A 130 -1.01 -2.70 20.43
N GLY A 131 -0.83 -3.71 21.29
CA GLY A 131 -1.87 -4.67 21.66
C GLY A 131 -1.99 -5.86 20.69
N ASP A 132 -1.18 -5.92 19.64
CA ASP A 132 -1.32 -6.95 18.60
C ASP A 132 -0.43 -8.17 18.87
N HIS A 133 -0.57 -8.75 20.06
CA HIS A 133 0.24 -9.90 20.53
C HIS A 133 -0.43 -11.27 20.29
N ASP A 134 -1.72 -11.32 19.95
CA ASP A 134 -2.51 -12.56 19.82
C ASP A 134 -3.08 -12.80 18.40
N TYR A 135 -2.46 -12.22 17.36
CA TYR A 135 -2.89 -12.40 15.97
C TYR A 135 -2.86 -13.88 15.53
N PRO A 136 -3.86 -14.41 14.79
CA PRO A 136 -4.96 -13.71 14.12
C PRO A 136 -6.19 -13.40 14.99
N ASP A 137 -6.18 -13.77 16.27
CA ASP A 137 -7.32 -13.58 17.19
C ASP A 137 -7.29 -12.23 17.92
N SER A 138 -6.35 -11.32 17.56
CA SER A 138 -6.27 -9.99 18.14
C SER A 138 -7.46 -9.12 17.73
N LEU A 139 -8.38 -8.92 18.68
CA LEU A 139 -9.51 -7.99 18.50
C LEU A 139 -9.05 -6.52 18.42
N ASP A 140 -7.83 -6.23 18.87
CA ASP A 140 -7.29 -4.88 19.05
C ASP A 140 -7.13 -4.12 17.72
N MET A 141 -6.77 -4.81 16.65
CA MET A 141 -6.78 -4.25 15.28
C MET A 141 -8.16 -3.72 14.88
N GLY A 142 -9.22 -4.44 15.27
CA GLY A 142 -10.61 -4.08 14.99
C GLY A 142 -11.08 -2.82 15.73
N TYR A 143 -10.39 -2.43 16.81
CA TYR A 143 -10.71 -1.23 17.59
C TYR A 143 -9.83 -0.04 17.25
N ILE A 144 -8.51 -0.23 17.13
CA ILE A 144 -7.57 0.88 16.94
C ILE A 144 -7.67 1.47 15.55
N VAL A 145 -7.74 0.63 14.51
CA VAL A 145 -7.66 1.06 13.10
C VAL A 145 -8.82 1.96 12.68
N PRO A 146 -10.11 1.66 12.98
CA PRO A 146 -11.22 2.52 12.57
C PRO A 146 -11.25 3.89 13.28
N LEU A 147 -10.56 4.03 14.41
CA LEU A 147 -10.52 5.23 15.23
C LEU A 147 -9.26 6.08 15.00
N SER A 148 -8.45 5.70 14.00
CA SER A 148 -7.13 6.25 13.69
C SER A 148 -7.14 7.16 12.45
N ASN A 149 -6.03 7.85 12.18
CA ASN A 149 -5.93 8.90 11.15
C ASN A 149 -5.60 8.39 9.72
N PHE A 150 -5.95 7.14 9.38
CA PHE A 150 -5.74 6.61 8.03
C PHE A 150 -6.61 7.32 6.99
N GLY A 151 -6.06 7.56 5.80
CA GLY A 151 -6.73 8.30 4.72
C GLY A 151 -6.92 9.80 5.03
N GLY A 152 -6.17 10.32 6.00
CA GLY A 152 -6.16 11.75 6.35
C GLY A 152 -5.54 12.63 5.27
N ARG A 153 -5.54 13.95 5.50
CA ARG A 153 -4.87 14.95 4.64
C ARG A 153 -3.50 15.41 5.17
N GLY A 154 -3.08 14.83 6.29
CA GLY A 154 -1.89 15.19 7.05
C GLY A 154 -1.92 14.51 8.41
N PRO A 155 -0.84 14.65 9.20
CA PRO A 155 -0.85 14.22 10.59
C PRO A 155 -1.88 15.03 11.39
N THR A 156 -2.26 14.50 12.55
CA THR A 156 -3.10 15.20 13.54
C THR A 156 -2.31 15.43 14.83
N PRO A 157 -2.73 16.38 15.69
CA PRO A 157 -2.14 16.54 17.01
C PRO A 157 -2.10 15.21 17.76
N VAL A 158 -1.00 14.94 18.45
CA VAL A 158 -0.85 13.71 19.23
C VAL A 158 -1.94 13.60 20.31
N GLY A 159 -2.46 12.40 20.52
CA GLY A 159 -3.54 12.08 21.45
C GLY A 159 -4.92 12.56 21.00
N ARG A 160 -5.07 13.11 19.78
CA ARG A 160 -6.36 13.59 19.28
C ARG A 160 -7.28 12.46 18.85
N THR A 161 -6.72 11.38 18.29
CA THR A 161 -7.50 10.26 17.80
C THR A 161 -8.02 9.40 18.96
N GLN A 162 -9.10 8.65 18.73
CA GLN A 162 -9.62 7.71 19.72
C GLN A 162 -8.97 6.32 19.61
N GLY A 163 -8.09 6.13 18.61
CA GLY A 163 -7.28 4.93 18.44
C GLY A 163 -6.22 4.83 19.53
N MET A 164 -6.56 4.17 20.62
CA MET A 164 -5.68 3.92 21.75
C MET A 164 -5.42 2.42 21.87
N SER A 165 -4.17 2.02 22.10
CA SER A 165 -3.82 0.64 22.39
C SER A 165 -4.36 0.20 23.76
N PRO A 166 -4.51 -1.12 24.01
CA PRO A 166 -4.93 -1.64 25.32
C PRO A 166 -4.06 -1.17 26.49
N LEU A 167 -2.82 -0.78 26.21
CA LEU A 167 -1.83 -0.32 27.19
C LEU A 167 -1.81 1.21 27.36
N GLY A 168 -2.68 1.94 26.66
CA GLY A 168 -2.85 3.39 26.84
C GLY A 168 -1.93 4.26 25.98
N ALA A 169 -1.33 3.69 24.94
CA ALA A 169 -0.58 4.44 23.93
C ALA A 169 -1.51 4.92 22.81
N TYR A 170 -1.33 6.17 22.39
CA TYR A 170 -2.13 6.80 21.34
C TYR A 170 -1.39 6.78 20.00
N ASP A 171 -2.17 6.89 18.93
CA ASP A 171 -1.71 7.16 17.56
C ASP A 171 -0.71 6.13 17.03
N MET A 172 -0.74 4.90 17.55
CA MET A 172 0.09 3.80 17.04
C MET A 172 -0.33 3.34 15.64
N ALA A 173 -1.49 3.80 15.15
CA ALA A 173 -1.98 3.49 13.83
C ALA A 173 -2.31 4.78 13.06
N GLY A 174 -1.85 4.86 11.81
CA GLY A 174 -2.35 5.81 10.81
C GLY A 174 -2.04 7.30 11.03
N ASN A 175 -1.30 7.71 12.06
CA ASN A 175 -0.84 9.10 12.17
C ASN A 175 0.49 9.25 11.42
N VAL A 176 1.62 8.98 12.06
CA VAL A 176 2.90 8.81 11.36
C VAL A 176 3.36 7.37 11.43
N LYS A 177 4.03 6.91 10.36
CA LYS A 177 4.81 5.68 10.40
C LYS A 177 6.03 5.89 11.29
N GLU A 178 6.33 4.92 12.14
CA GLU A 178 7.32 5.08 13.19
C GLU A 178 8.58 4.28 12.92
N TRP A 179 9.73 4.95 13.03
CA TRP A 179 11.03 4.29 13.01
C TRP A 179 11.23 3.36 14.21
N CYS A 180 11.62 2.13 13.94
CA CYS A 180 12.07 1.17 14.93
C CYS A 180 13.60 1.00 14.88
N TRP A 181 14.18 0.48 15.95
CA TRP A 181 15.61 0.21 16.07
C TRP A 181 16.11 -0.80 15.02
N ASN A 182 15.31 -1.83 14.76
CA ASN A 182 15.75 -2.99 13.99
C ASN A 182 16.20 -2.63 12.57
N GLU A 183 17.31 -3.23 12.17
CA GLU A 183 17.73 -3.31 10.77
C GLU A 183 17.18 -4.59 10.14
N THR A 184 17.17 -4.66 8.83
CA THR A 184 16.81 -5.86 8.06
C THR A 184 18.06 -6.43 7.40
N SER A 185 18.06 -7.72 7.03
CA SER A 185 19.19 -8.34 6.28
C SER A 185 19.59 -7.58 5.00
N ASP A 186 18.64 -6.79 4.53
CA ASP A 186 18.66 -5.64 3.66
C ASP A 186 19.64 -4.47 3.78
N GLY A 187 20.08 -4.19 5.01
CA GLY A 187 20.66 -2.89 5.38
C GLY A 187 19.64 -1.77 5.63
N LYS A 188 18.33 -2.02 5.45
CA LYS A 188 17.25 -1.03 5.69
C LYS A 188 16.75 -1.08 7.14
N LYS A 189 16.20 0.03 7.64
CA LYS A 189 15.62 0.16 8.98
C LYS A 189 14.12 -0.10 8.98
N GLY A 190 13.64 -0.77 10.01
CA GLY A 190 12.25 -1.15 10.18
C GLY A 190 11.35 0.03 10.54
N SER A 191 10.11 -0.04 10.08
CA SER A 191 9.09 0.99 10.31
C SER A 191 7.69 0.38 10.35
N VAL A 192 6.83 0.92 11.21
CA VAL A 192 5.56 0.28 11.62
C VAL A 192 4.44 1.31 11.86
N GLY A 193 3.20 0.85 12.02
CA GLY A 193 2.03 1.67 12.37
C GLY A 193 1.25 2.26 11.19
N GLY A 194 1.92 2.50 10.07
CA GLY A 194 1.32 3.09 8.87
C GLY A 194 1.08 4.59 9.00
N GLY A 195 1.26 5.32 7.90
CA GLY A 195 1.06 6.76 7.83
C GLY A 195 -0.38 7.17 7.49
N TRP A 196 -0.72 8.43 7.74
CA TRP A 196 -2.01 9.03 7.41
C TRP A 196 -2.37 8.97 5.92
N ASP A 197 -1.38 8.93 5.04
CA ASP A 197 -1.49 8.80 3.58
C ASP A 197 -1.35 7.36 3.09
N GLU A 198 -1.59 6.38 3.95
CA GLU A 198 -1.52 4.95 3.64
C GLU A 198 -2.85 4.24 3.92
N PRO A 199 -3.09 3.07 3.29
CA PRO A 199 -4.26 2.27 3.60
C PRO A 199 -4.14 1.64 4.99
N ASN A 200 -5.29 1.41 5.61
CA ASN A 200 -5.42 0.99 6.99
C ASN A 200 -4.74 -0.34 7.36
N TYR A 201 -4.62 -1.28 6.40
CA TYR A 201 -3.94 -2.55 6.62
C TYR A 201 -2.44 -2.38 6.91
N MET A 202 -1.84 -1.23 6.57
CA MET A 202 -0.42 -0.94 6.87
C MET A 202 -0.10 -0.92 8.36
N PHE A 203 -1.10 -0.81 9.24
CA PHE A 203 -0.91 -0.99 10.69
C PHE A 203 -0.32 -2.37 11.03
N GLY A 204 -0.75 -3.42 10.33
CA GLY A 204 -0.29 -4.79 10.54
C GLY A 204 0.99 -5.18 9.80
N GLU A 205 1.45 -4.34 8.88
CA GLU A 205 2.59 -4.62 8.02
C GLU A 205 3.91 -4.17 8.66
N PHE A 206 4.99 -4.89 8.36
CA PHE A 206 6.34 -4.41 8.62
C PHE A 206 6.93 -3.84 7.34
N ASP A 207 7.23 -2.54 7.37
CA ASP A 207 7.82 -1.85 6.24
C ASP A 207 9.28 -1.48 6.55
N ARG A 208 10.07 -1.18 5.53
CA ARG A 208 11.52 -0.98 5.69
C ARG A 208 12.11 -0.02 4.66
N TYR A 209 12.89 0.93 5.14
CA TYR A 209 13.40 2.04 4.34
C TYR A 209 14.89 2.28 4.61
N PRO A 210 15.62 2.88 3.65
CA PRO A 210 16.97 3.37 3.92
C PRO A 210 16.97 4.28 5.15
N ALA A 211 18.01 4.21 5.97
CA ALA A 211 18.10 4.99 7.21
C ALA A 211 18.03 6.52 6.97
N TRP A 212 18.31 6.98 5.74
CA TRP A 212 18.24 8.38 5.30
C TRP A 212 16.87 8.85 4.82
N PHE A 213 15.88 7.96 4.73
CA PHE A 213 14.58 8.30 4.16
C PHE A 213 13.83 9.31 5.06
N ARG A 214 13.23 10.36 4.46
CA ARG A 214 12.65 11.50 5.19
C ARG A 214 11.32 11.93 4.55
N SER A 215 10.29 11.11 4.70
CA SER A 215 8.97 11.39 4.14
C SER A 215 8.05 12.13 5.15
N PRO A 216 7.11 12.98 4.70
CA PRO A 216 6.20 13.72 5.60
C PRO A 216 5.27 12.87 6.48
N ASN A 217 5.19 11.56 6.24
CA ASN A 217 4.45 10.62 7.05
C ASN A 217 5.35 9.78 7.98
N PHE A 218 6.65 10.11 8.12
CA PHE A 218 7.58 9.42 9.02
C PHE A 218 7.89 10.24 10.26
N GLY A 219 7.70 9.62 11.41
CA GLY A 219 8.09 10.13 12.72
C GLY A 219 8.60 8.98 13.58
N PHE A 220 8.49 9.12 14.90
CA PHE A 220 8.92 8.10 15.85
C PHE A 220 8.39 8.39 17.24
N ARG A 221 8.42 7.36 18.09
CA ARG A 221 8.30 7.47 19.55
C ARG A 221 9.51 6.82 20.20
N CYS A 222 9.70 7.02 21.50
CA CYS A 222 10.82 6.43 22.22
C CYS A 222 10.36 5.48 23.34
N ILE A 223 11.25 4.57 23.70
CA ILE A 223 11.18 3.75 24.90
C ILE A 223 12.30 4.11 25.87
N LYS A 224 12.14 3.68 27.13
CA LYS A 224 13.20 3.65 28.11
C LYS A 224 13.20 2.29 28.78
N TYR A 225 14.32 1.58 28.65
CA TYR A 225 14.56 0.31 29.33
C TYR A 225 14.64 0.54 30.84
N LEU A 226 14.01 -0.35 31.61
CA LEU A 226 14.10 -0.34 33.07
C LEU A 226 15.28 -1.18 33.58
N THR A 227 15.69 -2.16 32.77
CA THR A 227 16.76 -3.11 33.01
C THR A 227 17.66 -3.20 31.78
N GLN A 228 18.89 -3.66 31.96
CA GLN A 228 19.74 -4.08 30.85
C GLN A 228 19.84 -5.59 30.90
N SER A 229 19.06 -6.27 30.05
CA SER A 229 19.04 -7.72 29.99
C SER A 229 19.41 -8.25 28.60
N PRO A 230 19.83 -9.52 28.51
CA PRO A 230 20.15 -10.13 27.22
C PRO A 230 18.98 -10.16 26.23
N VAL A 231 17.73 -10.15 26.69
CA VAL A 231 16.56 -10.17 25.80
C VAL A 231 16.44 -8.89 24.98
N GLU A 232 16.89 -7.75 25.52
CA GLU A 232 16.86 -6.49 24.78
C GLU A 232 17.87 -6.45 23.63
N ILE A 233 19.02 -7.12 23.82
CA ILE A 233 20.00 -7.34 22.75
C ILE A 233 19.40 -8.25 21.67
N GLU A 234 18.69 -9.30 22.07
CA GLU A 234 18.03 -10.22 21.14
C GLU A 234 16.94 -9.51 20.32
N ALA A 235 16.07 -8.74 20.99
CA ALA A 235 14.99 -7.99 20.37
C ALA A 235 15.48 -6.91 19.39
N ALA A 236 16.71 -6.41 19.58
CA ALA A 236 17.36 -5.41 18.74
C ALA A 236 18.08 -5.98 17.50
N LYS A 237 18.21 -7.31 17.38
CA LYS A 237 18.91 -7.94 16.26
C LYS A 237 18.26 -7.63 14.90
N PRO A 238 19.03 -7.78 13.80
CA PRO A 238 18.50 -7.64 12.46
C PRO A 238 17.35 -8.62 12.19
N VAL A 239 16.29 -8.12 11.56
CA VAL A 239 15.14 -8.88 11.14
C VAL A 239 15.47 -9.63 9.85
N PRO A 240 15.42 -10.97 9.84
CA PRO A 240 15.61 -11.75 8.62
C PRO A 240 14.44 -11.52 7.66
N LEU A 241 14.76 -11.24 6.40
CA LEU A 241 13.78 -11.16 5.32
C LEU A 241 13.65 -12.50 4.61
N GLU A 242 12.42 -12.95 4.36
CA GLU A 242 12.21 -14.00 3.36
C GLU A 242 12.59 -13.44 1.99
N PRO A 243 13.42 -14.15 1.19
CA PRO A 243 13.70 -13.71 -0.17
C PRO A 243 12.40 -13.71 -0.97
N LEU A 244 12.03 -12.53 -1.49
CA LEU A 244 10.93 -12.43 -2.44
C LEU A 244 11.19 -13.40 -3.60
N PRO A 245 10.22 -14.23 -4.01
CA PRO A 245 10.41 -15.17 -5.09
C PRO A 245 10.78 -14.41 -6.36
N ALA A 246 11.98 -14.67 -6.88
CA ALA A 246 12.41 -14.21 -8.19
C ALA A 246 12.22 -15.34 -9.22
N PRO A 247 11.78 -15.05 -10.44
CA PRO A 247 11.79 -16.04 -11.51
C PRO A 247 13.22 -16.52 -11.76
N THR A 248 13.43 -17.84 -11.73
CA THR A 248 14.70 -18.46 -12.14
C THR A 248 14.71 -18.79 -13.64
N VAL A 249 13.52 -18.94 -14.26
CA VAL A 249 13.32 -19.20 -15.69
C VAL A 249 12.20 -18.30 -16.20
N LEU A 250 12.43 -17.67 -17.36
CA LEU A 250 11.52 -16.71 -17.99
C LEU A 250 11.04 -17.18 -19.38
N GLU A 251 11.16 -18.48 -19.68
CA GLU A 251 10.77 -19.05 -20.97
C GLU A 251 9.24 -19.20 -21.05
N PRO A 252 8.55 -18.46 -21.96
CA PRO A 252 7.11 -18.57 -22.13
C PRO A 252 6.70 -19.88 -22.82
N CYS A 253 5.48 -20.35 -22.53
CA CYS A 253 4.87 -21.44 -23.28
C CYS A 253 4.62 -21.10 -24.76
N SER A 254 4.50 -22.13 -25.60
CA SER A 254 4.15 -21.98 -27.02
C SER A 254 2.76 -21.36 -27.22
N ASP A 255 2.51 -20.87 -28.43
CA ASP A 255 1.22 -20.28 -28.82
C ASP A 255 0.08 -21.29 -28.69
N GLU A 256 0.31 -22.54 -29.07
CA GLU A 256 -0.68 -23.62 -28.98
C GLU A 256 -1.06 -23.90 -27.52
N LEU A 257 -0.08 -23.95 -26.62
CA LEU A 257 -0.32 -24.19 -25.20
C LEU A 257 -1.02 -22.99 -24.55
N TYR A 258 -0.65 -21.76 -24.93
CA TYR A 258 -1.37 -20.57 -24.51
C TYR A 258 -2.85 -20.61 -24.95
N GLN A 259 -3.14 -20.96 -26.21
CA GLN A 259 -4.52 -21.09 -26.68
C GLN A 259 -5.28 -22.19 -25.93
N ALA A 260 -4.62 -23.30 -25.57
CA ALA A 260 -5.21 -24.32 -24.72
C ALA A 260 -5.56 -23.78 -23.33
N TYR A 261 -4.73 -22.90 -22.75
CA TYR A 261 -5.04 -22.23 -21.48
C TYR A 261 -6.23 -21.27 -21.57
N MET A 262 -6.40 -20.58 -22.71
CA MET A 262 -7.53 -19.64 -22.87
C MET A 262 -8.89 -20.32 -22.77
N LYS A 263 -9.00 -21.60 -23.14
CA LYS A 263 -10.23 -22.40 -23.05
C LYS A 263 -10.79 -22.50 -21.62
N PHE A 264 -9.97 -22.34 -20.58
CA PHE A 264 -10.46 -22.33 -19.19
C PHE A 264 -11.34 -21.11 -18.86
N PHE A 265 -11.15 -20.01 -19.60
CA PHE A 265 -11.85 -18.74 -19.36
C PHE A 265 -13.04 -18.52 -20.29
N GLU A 266 -13.17 -19.32 -21.34
CA GLU A 266 -14.32 -19.28 -22.24
C GLU A 266 -15.62 -19.63 -21.50
N TYR A 267 -16.70 -18.97 -21.91
CA TYR A 267 -18.06 -19.24 -21.46
C TYR A 267 -19.06 -18.94 -22.57
N ALA A 268 -20.18 -19.65 -22.57
CA ALA A 268 -21.27 -19.38 -23.51
C ALA A 268 -21.92 -18.04 -23.16
N LYS A 269 -22.18 -17.20 -24.16
CA LYS A 269 -22.94 -15.96 -23.97
C LYS A 269 -24.33 -16.30 -23.43
N SER A 270 -24.69 -15.68 -22.33
CA SER A 270 -26.01 -15.78 -21.68
C SER A 270 -26.60 -14.39 -21.47
N PRO A 271 -27.92 -14.26 -21.23
CA PRO A 271 -28.52 -12.98 -20.84
C PRO A 271 -27.88 -12.43 -19.55
N LEU A 272 -27.66 -11.10 -19.50
CA LEU A 272 -27.13 -10.42 -18.31
C LEU A 272 -28.21 -10.19 -17.24
N ASN A 273 -29.46 -10.01 -17.65
CA ASN A 273 -30.59 -9.64 -16.78
C ASN A 273 -30.24 -8.53 -15.78
N PRO A 274 -29.72 -7.36 -16.23
CA PRO A 274 -29.18 -6.35 -15.34
C PRO A 274 -30.26 -5.65 -14.52
N ARG A 275 -29.92 -5.24 -13.30
CA ARG A 275 -30.75 -4.44 -12.41
C ARG A 275 -29.92 -3.31 -11.82
N VAL A 276 -30.53 -2.13 -11.73
CA VAL A 276 -29.97 -1.02 -10.95
C VAL A 276 -30.43 -1.22 -9.52
N GLU A 277 -29.47 -1.44 -8.62
CA GLU A 277 -29.72 -1.66 -7.20
C GLU A 277 -29.73 -0.34 -6.42
N GLU A 278 -28.96 0.64 -6.89
CA GLU A 278 -28.74 1.90 -6.19
C GLU A 278 -28.33 3.00 -7.17
N ARG A 279 -28.78 4.21 -6.88
CA ARG A 279 -28.35 5.45 -7.55
C ARG A 279 -28.22 6.55 -6.52
N GLU A 280 -27.10 7.26 -6.57
CA GLU A 280 -26.90 8.41 -5.70
C GLU A 280 -25.94 9.43 -6.33
N GLU A 281 -25.90 10.61 -5.73
CA GLU A 281 -24.88 11.59 -5.98
C GLU A 281 -23.65 11.28 -5.13
N TYR A 282 -22.58 10.80 -5.77
CA TYR A 282 -21.32 10.52 -5.11
C TYR A 282 -20.54 11.80 -4.80
N SER A 283 -20.52 12.72 -5.78
CA SER A 283 -19.93 14.04 -5.62
C SER A 283 -20.56 15.04 -6.60
N ARG A 284 -20.14 16.30 -6.51
CA ARG A 284 -20.53 17.33 -7.49
C ARG A 284 -20.13 16.99 -8.94
N TYR A 285 -19.19 16.07 -9.16
CA TYR A 285 -18.69 15.67 -10.48
C TYR A 285 -19.15 14.27 -10.91
N THR A 286 -19.57 13.44 -9.95
CA THR A 286 -19.74 12.01 -10.14
C THR A 286 -21.15 11.57 -9.75
N ALA A 287 -21.85 10.93 -10.68
CA ALA A 287 -23.01 10.10 -10.38
C ALA A 287 -22.55 8.68 -10.08
N PHE A 288 -23.20 8.02 -9.11
CA PHE A 288 -22.91 6.63 -8.79
C PHE A 288 -24.12 5.74 -9.08
N GLU A 289 -23.85 4.58 -9.68
CA GLU A 289 -24.82 3.49 -9.79
C GLU A 289 -24.20 2.20 -9.29
N ARG A 290 -24.91 1.46 -8.44
CA ARG A 290 -24.60 0.05 -8.18
C ARG A 290 -25.56 -0.81 -8.97
N VAL A 291 -25.03 -1.73 -9.75
CA VAL A 291 -25.80 -2.62 -10.61
C VAL A 291 -25.52 -4.06 -10.27
N SER A 292 -26.49 -4.94 -10.50
CA SER A 292 -26.31 -6.39 -10.43
C SER A 292 -26.68 -7.04 -11.76
N PHE A 293 -26.06 -8.17 -12.08
CA PHE A 293 -26.34 -8.97 -13.28
C PHE A 293 -25.88 -10.42 -13.10
N ASP A 294 -26.34 -11.29 -13.99
CA ASP A 294 -26.06 -12.72 -13.94
C ASP A 294 -24.62 -13.03 -14.35
N PRO A 295 -23.87 -13.81 -13.54
CA PRO A 295 -22.51 -14.22 -13.85
C PRO A 295 -22.47 -15.25 -14.99
N ALA A 296 -21.26 -15.57 -15.46
CA ALA A 296 -21.04 -16.58 -16.50
C ALA A 296 -21.00 -18.03 -15.98
N TYR A 297 -21.38 -18.26 -14.73
CA TYR A 297 -21.38 -19.56 -14.04
C TYR A 297 -22.60 -19.66 -13.11
N VAL A 298 -22.89 -20.85 -12.61
CA VAL A 298 -23.98 -21.04 -11.63
C VAL A 298 -23.57 -20.41 -10.30
N GLY A 299 -24.30 -19.39 -9.85
CA GLY A 299 -24.02 -18.71 -8.59
C GLY A 299 -24.92 -17.50 -8.37
N ASP A 300 -24.67 -16.80 -7.27
CA ASP A 300 -25.36 -15.54 -6.98
C ASP A 300 -24.96 -14.46 -8.00
N ARG A 301 -25.90 -13.53 -8.24
CA ARG A 301 -25.67 -12.35 -9.08
C ARG A 301 -24.36 -11.67 -8.70
N MET A 302 -23.61 -11.25 -9.71
CA MET A 302 -22.47 -10.36 -9.53
C MET A 302 -22.94 -8.91 -9.66
N GLY A 303 -22.06 -7.96 -9.36
CA GLY A 303 -22.39 -6.56 -9.53
C GLY A 303 -21.22 -5.73 -10.01
N ALA A 304 -21.48 -4.45 -10.24
CA ALA A 304 -20.48 -3.44 -10.51
C ALA A 304 -20.90 -2.11 -9.88
N ALA A 305 -19.94 -1.36 -9.38
CA ALA A 305 -20.11 0.04 -9.01
C ALA A 305 -19.62 0.92 -10.16
N LEU A 306 -20.48 1.81 -10.64
CA LEU A 306 -20.24 2.68 -11.79
C LEU A 306 -20.11 4.11 -11.28
N PHE A 307 -18.94 4.71 -11.48
CA PHE A 307 -18.67 6.13 -11.21
C PHE A 307 -18.71 6.86 -12.55
N ILE A 308 -19.82 7.55 -12.78
CA ILE A 308 -20.17 8.12 -14.09
C ILE A 308 -19.95 9.65 -14.03
N PRO A 309 -19.16 10.23 -14.95
CA PRO A 309 -18.99 11.67 -15.04
C PRO A 309 -20.32 12.37 -15.33
N LYS A 310 -20.62 13.43 -14.59
CA LYS A 310 -21.77 14.30 -14.91
C LYS A 310 -21.53 15.14 -16.16
N GLU A 311 -20.26 15.43 -16.46
CA GLU A 311 -19.80 16.24 -17.59
C GLU A 311 -18.67 15.55 -18.36
N GLY A 312 -18.55 15.82 -19.66
CA GLY A 312 -17.48 15.29 -20.51
C GLY A 312 -18.02 14.79 -21.86
N LYS A 313 -17.11 14.36 -22.73
CA LYS A 313 -17.48 13.84 -24.06
C LYS A 313 -17.98 12.40 -23.96
N ARG A 314 -19.22 12.15 -24.39
CA ARG A 314 -19.80 10.80 -24.52
C ARG A 314 -19.49 10.18 -25.90
N PRO A 315 -19.41 8.83 -26.01
CA PRO A 315 -19.32 7.89 -24.89
C PRO A 315 -18.03 8.09 -24.09
N PHE A 316 -18.07 7.87 -22.77
CA PHE A 316 -16.98 8.18 -21.86
C PHE A 316 -15.85 7.15 -22.00
N GLN A 317 -14.60 7.63 -22.05
CA GLN A 317 -13.44 6.76 -21.83
C GLN A 317 -13.62 6.04 -20.49
N THR A 318 -13.40 4.72 -20.47
CA THR A 318 -13.79 3.88 -19.34
C THR A 318 -12.58 3.18 -18.76
N ILE A 319 -12.41 3.28 -17.45
CA ILE A 319 -11.40 2.56 -16.67
C ILE A 319 -12.12 1.49 -15.86
N ILE A 320 -11.75 0.23 -16.03
CA ILE A 320 -12.16 -0.84 -15.10
C ILE A 320 -11.07 -0.99 -14.06
N HIS A 321 -11.39 -0.63 -12.82
CA HIS A 321 -10.47 -0.69 -11.69
C HIS A 321 -10.59 -2.03 -10.98
N TRP A 322 -9.53 -2.84 -11.02
CA TRP A 322 -9.39 -4.02 -10.20
C TRP A 322 -8.80 -3.65 -8.84
N PRO A 323 -9.52 -3.91 -7.73
CA PRO A 323 -9.13 -3.41 -6.42
C PRO A 323 -7.92 -4.15 -5.82
N GLY A 324 -7.25 -3.50 -4.87
CA GLY A 324 -6.31 -4.12 -3.94
C GLY A 324 -6.94 -5.16 -3.00
N SER A 325 -6.12 -5.86 -2.24
CA SER A 325 -6.53 -6.96 -1.35
C SER A 325 -7.56 -6.55 -0.30
N ALA A 326 -7.52 -5.29 0.17
CA ALA A 326 -8.48 -4.75 1.15
C ALA A 326 -9.95 -4.89 0.72
N ALA A 327 -10.24 -5.02 -0.58
CA ALA A 327 -11.59 -5.29 -1.07
C ALA A 327 -12.17 -6.62 -0.56
N ARG A 328 -11.33 -7.55 -0.07
CA ARG A 328 -11.77 -8.84 0.50
C ARG A 328 -12.37 -8.70 1.90
N ASP A 329 -11.98 -7.65 2.61
CA ASP A 329 -12.27 -7.48 4.03
C ASP A 329 -13.43 -6.51 4.27
N VAL A 330 -13.63 -5.55 3.35
CA VAL A 330 -14.73 -4.59 3.42
C VAL A 330 -16.08 -5.20 3.00
N LYS A 331 -17.17 -4.66 3.56
CA LYS A 331 -18.54 -5.17 3.30
C LYS A 331 -19.18 -4.51 2.08
N SER A 332 -18.66 -3.37 1.63
CA SER A 332 -19.26 -2.57 0.57
C SER A 332 -18.20 -1.75 -0.17
N VAL A 333 -18.55 -1.26 -1.37
CA VAL A 333 -17.68 -0.34 -2.14
C VAL A 333 -17.52 1.00 -1.43
N SER A 334 -18.51 1.45 -0.66
CA SER A 334 -18.44 2.70 0.11
C SER A 334 -17.42 2.68 1.26
N GLU A 335 -17.02 1.48 1.72
CA GLU A 335 -15.96 1.29 2.71
C GLU A 335 -14.56 1.20 2.07
N TYR A 336 -14.50 1.17 0.72
CA TYR A 336 -13.25 0.95 -0.01
C TYR A 336 -12.56 2.28 -0.35
N GLY A 337 -11.56 2.63 0.46
CA GLY A 337 -10.73 3.83 0.25
C GLY A 337 -11.46 5.14 0.57
N PRO A 338 -10.87 6.30 0.22
CA PRO A 338 -11.48 7.60 0.49
C PRO A 338 -12.74 7.82 -0.36
N LYS A 339 -13.72 8.53 0.20
CA LYS A 339 -15.03 8.83 -0.43
C LYS A 339 -14.96 9.60 -1.76
N ASP A 340 -13.81 10.11 -2.16
CA ASP A 340 -13.59 10.83 -3.41
C ASP A 340 -12.37 10.26 -4.18
N GLY A 341 -11.98 9.01 -3.90
CA GLY A 341 -10.78 8.38 -4.45
C GLY A 341 -10.71 8.37 -5.98
N PHE A 342 -11.85 8.19 -6.66
CA PHE A 342 -11.96 8.15 -8.12
C PHE A 342 -12.36 9.49 -8.76
N ASP A 343 -12.62 10.49 -7.93
CA ASP A 343 -13.22 11.75 -8.35
C ASP A 343 -12.28 12.56 -9.27
N TYR A 344 -10.97 12.30 -9.20
CA TYR A 344 -10.00 12.91 -10.11
C TYR A 344 -10.15 12.41 -11.57
N LEU A 345 -10.58 11.16 -11.79
CA LEU A 345 -10.84 10.62 -13.12
C LEU A 345 -12.16 11.17 -13.68
N THR A 346 -13.23 11.13 -12.89
CA THR A 346 -14.55 11.59 -13.33
C THR A 346 -14.61 13.11 -13.55
N LYS A 347 -13.86 13.90 -12.76
CA LYS A 347 -13.65 15.34 -13.01
C LYS A 347 -13.13 15.61 -14.42
N THR A 348 -12.29 14.73 -14.96
CA THR A 348 -11.72 14.84 -16.31
C THR A 348 -12.62 14.25 -17.40
N GLY A 349 -13.81 13.73 -17.07
CA GLY A 349 -14.74 13.15 -18.03
C GLY A 349 -14.52 11.67 -18.31
N ARG A 350 -13.84 10.94 -17.41
CA ARG A 350 -13.58 9.50 -17.54
C ARG A 350 -14.41 8.70 -16.55
N ALA A 351 -15.07 7.65 -17.04
CA ALA A 351 -15.85 6.76 -16.19
C ALA A 351 -14.96 5.73 -15.52
N VAL A 352 -15.29 5.38 -14.26
CA VAL A 352 -14.63 4.31 -13.52
C VAL A 352 -15.64 3.24 -13.19
N VAL A 353 -15.25 1.98 -13.38
CA VAL A 353 -16.07 0.80 -13.14
C VAL A 353 -15.33 -0.12 -12.20
N LEU A 354 -15.92 -0.38 -11.03
CA LEU A 354 -15.40 -1.30 -10.03
C LEU A 354 -16.24 -2.59 -10.08
N PRO A 355 -15.72 -3.72 -10.59
CA PRO A 355 -16.44 -4.98 -10.55
C PRO A 355 -16.53 -5.51 -9.12
N ILE A 356 -17.71 -5.98 -8.71
CA ILE A 356 -17.95 -6.65 -7.43
C ILE A 356 -17.70 -8.15 -7.62
N LEU A 357 -16.43 -8.51 -7.56
CA LEU A 357 -15.90 -9.85 -7.81
C LEU A 357 -16.25 -10.81 -6.68
N GLY A 358 -16.28 -12.12 -6.97
CA GLY A 358 -16.50 -13.13 -5.94
C GLY A 358 -15.41 -13.11 -4.85
N GLY A 359 -15.83 -12.94 -3.60
CA GLY A 359 -14.96 -12.78 -2.43
C GLY A 359 -14.56 -11.34 -2.13
N THR A 360 -15.25 -10.34 -2.68
CA THR A 360 -14.98 -8.91 -2.44
C THR A 360 -16.25 -8.12 -2.10
N PHE A 361 -16.11 -6.99 -1.41
CA PHE A 361 -17.19 -6.04 -1.08
C PHE A 361 -18.45 -6.73 -0.53
N GLY A 362 -18.27 -7.62 0.45
CA GLY A 362 -19.35 -8.40 1.05
C GLY A 362 -19.92 -9.55 0.18
N ARG A 363 -19.59 -9.65 -1.12
CA ARG A 363 -19.98 -10.78 -1.99
C ARG A 363 -19.11 -12.01 -1.71
N GLN A 364 -19.29 -12.61 -0.53
CA GLN A 364 -18.48 -13.76 -0.10
C GLN A 364 -18.92 -15.06 -0.77
N TRP A 365 -17.95 -15.96 -1.01
CA TRP A 365 -18.25 -17.32 -1.47
C TRP A 365 -18.97 -18.09 -0.36
N LYS A 366 -20.21 -18.51 -0.63
CA LYS A 366 -21.01 -19.31 0.31
C LYS A 366 -20.27 -20.60 0.73
N PRO A 367 -20.47 -21.10 1.97
CA PRO A 367 -19.82 -22.31 2.46
C PRO A 367 -19.99 -23.51 1.52
N GLU A 368 -21.17 -23.68 0.94
CA GLU A 368 -21.47 -24.80 0.04
C GLU A 368 -20.68 -24.69 -1.28
N VAL A 369 -20.47 -23.46 -1.77
CA VAL A 369 -19.64 -23.21 -2.96
C VAL A 369 -18.18 -23.48 -2.64
N LYS A 370 -17.68 -23.03 -1.47
CA LYS A 370 -16.30 -23.28 -1.04
C LYS A 370 -16.01 -24.78 -0.90
N ALA A 371 -16.96 -25.56 -0.40
CA ALA A 371 -16.83 -27.01 -0.23
C ALA A 371 -16.78 -27.78 -1.56
N LYS A 372 -17.40 -27.24 -2.61
CA LYS A 372 -17.51 -27.90 -3.93
C LYS A 372 -16.52 -27.38 -4.97
N THR A 373 -15.75 -26.35 -4.65
CA THR A 373 -14.83 -25.72 -5.61
C THR A 373 -13.42 -25.64 -5.04
N THR A 374 -12.44 -25.71 -5.92
CA THR A 374 -11.05 -25.41 -5.61
C THR A 374 -10.83 -23.89 -5.55
N GLY A 375 -9.73 -23.46 -4.93
CA GLY A 375 -9.31 -22.04 -4.99
C GLY A 375 -9.08 -21.56 -6.43
N GLN A 376 -8.59 -22.45 -7.29
CA GLN A 376 -8.36 -22.18 -8.71
C GLN A 376 -9.67 -21.96 -9.47
N GLU A 377 -10.70 -22.78 -9.25
CA GLU A 377 -12.02 -22.59 -9.87
C GLU A 377 -12.67 -21.28 -9.45
N ARG A 378 -12.57 -20.93 -8.16
CA ARG A 378 -13.05 -19.62 -7.68
C ARG A 378 -12.28 -18.47 -8.33
N PHE A 379 -10.98 -18.60 -8.50
CA PHE A 379 -10.19 -17.59 -9.23
C PHE A 379 -10.63 -17.46 -10.70
N MET A 380 -10.83 -18.58 -11.40
CA MET A 380 -11.35 -18.56 -12.77
C MET A 380 -12.72 -17.87 -12.84
N ASN A 381 -13.59 -18.09 -11.85
CA ASN A 381 -14.85 -17.38 -11.75
C ASN A 381 -14.68 -15.87 -11.53
N THR A 382 -13.68 -15.42 -10.76
CA THR A 382 -13.39 -13.97 -10.65
C THR A 382 -12.87 -13.36 -11.96
N VAL A 383 -12.12 -14.11 -12.77
CA VAL A 383 -11.74 -13.67 -14.13
C VAL A 383 -13.01 -13.54 -14.99
N LYS A 384 -13.90 -14.54 -14.93
CA LYS A 384 -15.19 -14.50 -15.65
C LYS A 384 -16.09 -13.34 -15.19
N ASP A 385 -16.10 -13.01 -13.90
CA ASP A 385 -16.81 -11.82 -13.40
C ASP A 385 -16.28 -10.54 -14.08
N PHE A 386 -14.96 -10.40 -14.26
CA PHE A 386 -14.39 -9.27 -14.99
C PHE A 386 -14.83 -9.24 -16.46
N LEU A 387 -14.70 -10.35 -17.18
CA LEU A 387 -15.13 -10.46 -18.58
C LEU A 387 -16.62 -10.10 -18.72
N ARG A 388 -17.44 -10.57 -17.78
CA ARG A 388 -18.87 -10.29 -17.72
C ARG A 388 -19.19 -8.83 -17.44
N THR A 389 -18.34 -8.13 -16.70
CA THR A 389 -18.43 -6.69 -16.52
C THR A 389 -18.21 -5.96 -17.84
N VAL A 390 -17.24 -6.39 -18.65
CA VAL A 390 -17.04 -5.80 -20.00
C VAL A 390 -18.25 -6.05 -20.90
N ASP A 391 -18.82 -7.26 -20.87
CA ASP A 391 -20.07 -7.56 -21.60
C ASP A 391 -21.22 -6.64 -21.17
N TYR A 392 -21.34 -6.33 -19.88
CA TYR A 392 -22.33 -5.39 -19.38
C TYR A 392 -22.12 -3.97 -19.90
N LEU A 393 -20.87 -3.48 -19.92
CA LEU A 393 -20.55 -2.15 -20.44
C LEU A 393 -20.89 -2.01 -21.93
N GLU A 394 -20.78 -3.07 -22.73
CA GLU A 394 -21.22 -3.04 -24.14
C GLU A 394 -22.73 -2.81 -24.31
N THR A 395 -23.54 -3.09 -23.27
CA THR A 395 -24.99 -2.82 -23.30
C THR A 395 -25.35 -1.38 -22.93
N ARG A 396 -24.37 -0.58 -22.51
CA ARG A 396 -24.55 0.77 -21.94
C ARG A 396 -23.90 1.81 -22.87
N PRO A 397 -24.67 2.56 -23.68
CA PRO A 397 -24.14 3.44 -24.73
C PRO A 397 -23.35 4.64 -24.20
N GLU A 398 -23.39 4.93 -22.91
CA GLU A 398 -22.59 5.98 -22.28
C GLU A 398 -21.12 5.59 -22.07
N PHE A 399 -20.75 4.31 -22.13
CA PHE A 399 -19.36 3.85 -21.95
C PHE A 399 -18.71 3.52 -23.29
N ASP A 400 -17.50 4.03 -23.52
CA ASP A 400 -16.71 3.75 -24.73
C ASP A 400 -15.87 2.49 -24.54
N THR A 401 -16.41 1.35 -24.95
CA THR A 401 -15.70 0.06 -24.89
C THR A 401 -14.56 -0.05 -25.91
N LYS A 402 -14.37 0.93 -26.81
CA LYS A 402 -13.18 1.04 -27.67
C LYS A 402 -12.04 1.80 -27.00
N LYS A 403 -12.32 2.54 -25.92
CA LYS A 403 -11.36 3.27 -25.08
C LYS A 403 -11.44 2.76 -23.64
N LEU A 404 -11.18 1.46 -23.50
CA LEU A 404 -11.27 0.72 -22.25
C LEU A 404 -9.87 0.48 -21.66
N ALA A 405 -9.60 1.02 -20.48
CA ALA A 405 -8.38 0.74 -19.72
C ALA A 405 -8.62 -0.27 -18.61
N TYR A 406 -7.64 -1.11 -18.36
CA TYR A 406 -7.51 -1.87 -17.12
C TYR A 406 -6.65 -1.07 -16.14
N GLU A 407 -7.16 -0.82 -14.96
CA GLU A 407 -6.38 -0.26 -13.86
C GLU A 407 -6.32 -1.30 -12.74
N GLY A 408 -5.12 -1.71 -12.33
CA GLY A 408 -4.93 -2.70 -11.28
C GLY A 408 -4.18 -2.09 -10.10
N LEU A 409 -4.74 -2.26 -8.90
CA LEU A 409 -4.13 -1.80 -7.65
C LEU A 409 -3.61 -2.98 -6.82
N SER A 410 -2.31 -3.00 -6.48
CA SER A 410 -1.66 -4.01 -5.62
C SER A 410 -1.99 -5.44 -6.06
N TRP A 411 -2.85 -6.17 -5.33
CA TRP A 411 -3.41 -7.45 -5.77
C TRP A 411 -3.95 -7.40 -7.22
N GLY A 412 -4.71 -6.37 -7.58
CA GLY A 412 -5.18 -6.13 -8.95
C GLY A 412 -4.05 -5.81 -9.93
N ALA A 413 -3.00 -5.11 -9.51
CA ALA A 413 -1.84 -4.87 -10.38
C ALA A 413 -1.15 -6.19 -10.75
N GLY A 414 -1.09 -7.14 -9.81
CA GLY A 414 -0.65 -8.51 -10.05
C GLY A 414 -1.46 -9.29 -11.09
N LEU A 415 -2.76 -8.99 -11.19
CA LEU A 415 -3.60 -9.59 -12.23
C LEU A 415 -3.52 -8.86 -13.57
N GLY A 416 -2.81 -7.74 -13.63
CA GLY A 416 -2.53 -6.99 -14.85
C GLY A 416 -1.69 -7.75 -15.88
N SER A 417 -1.00 -8.81 -15.49
CA SER A 417 -0.35 -9.75 -16.43
C SER A 417 -1.26 -10.91 -16.87
N ILE A 418 -2.46 -11.00 -16.32
CA ILE A 418 -3.40 -12.11 -16.53
C ILE A 418 -4.63 -11.61 -17.28
N ILE A 419 -5.37 -10.67 -16.69
CA ILE A 419 -6.66 -10.19 -17.24
C ILE A 419 -6.49 -9.62 -18.65
N PRO A 420 -5.54 -8.71 -18.94
CA PRO A 420 -5.40 -8.16 -20.29
C PRO A 420 -4.85 -9.15 -21.33
N SER A 421 -4.25 -10.27 -20.89
CA SER A 421 -3.93 -11.36 -21.81
C SER A 421 -5.19 -12.08 -22.28
N ILE A 422 -6.23 -12.16 -21.45
CA ILE A 422 -7.48 -12.88 -21.75
C ILE A 422 -8.49 -11.94 -22.42
N GLU A 423 -8.67 -10.73 -21.90
CA GLU A 423 -9.64 -9.75 -22.37
C GLU A 423 -9.03 -8.77 -23.39
N LYS A 424 -9.20 -9.07 -24.67
CA LYS A 424 -8.59 -8.29 -25.78
C LYS A 424 -9.29 -6.96 -26.06
N ARG A 425 -10.43 -6.66 -25.42
CA ARG A 425 -11.09 -5.35 -25.50
C ARG A 425 -10.34 -4.26 -24.73
N ILE A 426 -9.48 -4.62 -23.77
CA ILE A 426 -8.60 -3.67 -23.07
C ILE A 426 -7.59 -3.06 -24.05
N LYS A 427 -7.46 -1.73 -24.03
CA LYS A 427 -6.60 -0.93 -24.93
C LYS A 427 -5.51 -0.13 -24.22
N ALA A 428 -5.53 -0.06 -22.90
CA ALA A 428 -4.47 0.49 -22.06
C ALA A 428 -4.45 -0.24 -20.71
N ILE A 429 -3.29 -0.29 -20.08
CA ILE A 429 -3.10 -0.94 -18.78
C ILE A 429 -2.38 0.03 -17.84
N ILE A 430 -2.89 0.17 -16.62
CA ILE A 430 -2.30 0.95 -15.54
C ILE A 430 -2.10 0.00 -14.36
N LEU A 431 -0.86 -0.13 -13.88
CA LEU A 431 -0.50 -1.03 -12.79
C LEU A 431 0.13 -0.25 -11.64
N MET A 432 -0.50 -0.30 -10.46
CA MET A 432 -0.02 0.38 -9.26
C MET A 432 0.43 -0.65 -8.22
N GLY A 433 1.74 -0.74 -7.94
CA GLY A 433 2.28 -1.76 -7.03
C GLY A 433 2.33 -3.16 -7.66
N ALA A 434 2.76 -3.26 -8.93
CA ALA A 434 2.78 -4.53 -9.67
C ALA A 434 4.04 -5.36 -9.43
N GLY A 435 3.85 -6.60 -8.98
CA GLY A 435 4.91 -7.58 -8.80
C GLY A 435 4.71 -8.88 -9.58
N PHE A 436 5.69 -9.77 -9.44
CA PHE A 436 5.78 -11.01 -10.18
C PHE A 436 5.33 -12.20 -9.32
N TYR A 437 4.22 -12.85 -9.68
CA TYR A 437 3.64 -13.98 -8.95
C TYR A 437 4.01 -15.33 -9.60
N SER A 438 5.28 -15.72 -9.48
CA SER A 438 5.87 -16.88 -10.17
C SER A 438 5.29 -18.24 -9.81
N ARG A 439 4.66 -18.35 -8.62
CA ARG A 439 4.14 -19.62 -8.08
C ARG A 439 2.76 -19.99 -8.60
N ASN A 440 2.16 -19.15 -9.45
CA ASN A 440 0.88 -19.45 -10.07
C ASN A 440 0.99 -20.68 -11.00
N PRO A 441 -0.07 -21.51 -11.09
CA PRO A 441 -0.10 -22.62 -12.02
C PRO A 441 0.01 -22.12 -13.48
N PRO A 442 0.53 -22.94 -14.42
CA PRO A 442 0.97 -22.48 -15.73
C PRO A 442 -0.03 -21.63 -16.53
N HIS A 443 -1.32 -21.96 -16.48
CA HIS A 443 -2.40 -21.29 -17.22
C HIS A 443 -2.77 -19.90 -16.68
N ILE A 444 -2.28 -19.51 -15.50
CA ILE A 444 -2.43 -18.17 -14.90
C ILE A 444 -1.06 -17.63 -14.42
N ASN A 445 0.03 -18.17 -14.97
CA ASN A 445 1.36 -17.74 -14.63
C ASN A 445 1.77 -16.54 -15.50
N PRO A 446 2.23 -15.42 -14.91
CA PRO A 446 2.68 -14.24 -15.66
C PRO A 446 3.73 -14.54 -16.73
N ILE A 447 4.59 -15.56 -16.56
CA ILE A 447 5.60 -15.97 -17.55
C ILE A 447 4.95 -16.30 -18.90
N ASN A 448 3.79 -16.96 -18.86
CA ASN A 448 3.09 -17.42 -20.05
C ASN A 448 2.14 -16.36 -20.63
N LEU A 449 1.69 -15.42 -19.79
CA LEU A 449 0.60 -14.50 -20.12
C LEU A 449 1.07 -13.07 -20.41
N ALA A 450 2.06 -12.55 -19.69
CA ALA A 450 2.60 -11.21 -19.90
C ALA A 450 3.15 -10.99 -21.34
N PRO A 451 3.82 -11.96 -21.99
CA PRO A 451 4.26 -11.82 -23.38
C PRO A 451 3.13 -11.61 -24.39
N ARG A 452 1.88 -11.92 -24.01
CA ARG A 452 0.68 -11.82 -24.86
C ARG A 452 -0.02 -10.47 -24.78
N ILE A 453 0.52 -9.57 -23.98
CA ILE A 453 0.00 -8.22 -23.76
C ILE A 453 0.84 -7.24 -24.58
N THR A 454 0.20 -6.61 -25.57
CA THR A 454 0.87 -5.75 -26.56
C THR A 454 0.39 -4.29 -26.55
N VAL A 455 -0.58 -3.96 -25.70
CA VAL A 455 -1.14 -2.60 -25.57
C VAL A 455 -0.28 -1.72 -24.66
N PRO A 456 -0.35 -0.38 -24.75
CA PRO A 456 0.41 0.51 -23.89
C PRO A 456 0.18 0.24 -22.40
N ILE A 457 1.25 0.32 -21.60
CA ILE A 457 1.24 0.04 -20.16
C ILE A 457 1.90 1.19 -19.39
N LEU A 458 1.20 1.71 -18.40
CA LEU A 458 1.75 2.52 -17.32
C LEU A 458 1.94 1.66 -16.08
N ILE A 459 3.12 1.75 -15.47
CA ILE A 459 3.51 1.03 -14.26
C ILE A 459 3.98 2.06 -13.24
N GLN A 460 3.36 2.06 -12.08
CA GLN A 460 3.56 3.00 -11.00
C GLN A 460 3.95 2.22 -9.74
N ASN A 461 5.16 2.43 -9.24
CA ASN A 461 5.67 1.66 -8.09
C ASN A 461 6.49 2.53 -7.13
N GLY A 462 6.51 2.16 -5.85
CA GLY A 462 7.42 2.74 -4.88
C GLY A 462 8.84 2.21 -5.10
N LYS A 463 9.85 3.06 -4.92
CA LYS A 463 11.26 2.63 -4.90
C LYS A 463 11.58 1.76 -3.68
N HIS A 464 10.87 1.99 -2.58
CA HIS A 464 11.10 1.32 -1.29
C HIS A 464 10.01 0.29 -0.98
N ASP A 465 9.24 -0.12 -1.98
CA ASP A 465 8.16 -1.08 -1.83
C ASP A 465 8.65 -2.40 -1.19
N PHE A 466 8.13 -2.71 -0.01
CA PHE A 466 8.50 -3.90 0.77
C PHE A 466 7.88 -5.18 0.20
N ALA A 467 6.71 -5.07 -0.44
CA ALA A 467 5.98 -6.19 -1.00
C ALA A 467 6.53 -6.56 -2.39
N ILE A 468 6.95 -5.55 -3.16
CA ILE A 468 7.41 -5.70 -4.53
C ILE A 468 8.81 -5.12 -4.72
N SER A 469 9.81 -5.99 -4.88
CA SER A 469 11.16 -5.53 -5.25
C SER A 469 11.20 -5.05 -6.71
N VAL A 470 11.63 -3.81 -6.91
CA VAL A 470 11.85 -3.25 -8.25
C VAL A 470 12.80 -4.14 -9.06
N GLU A 471 13.92 -4.53 -8.47
CA GLU A 471 14.95 -5.30 -9.17
C GLU A 471 14.57 -6.77 -9.37
N LYS A 472 14.04 -7.42 -8.32
CA LYS A 472 13.85 -8.89 -8.31
C LYS A 472 12.48 -9.32 -8.85
N GLN A 473 11.49 -8.43 -8.87
CA GLN A 473 10.13 -8.77 -9.30
C GLN A 473 9.64 -7.88 -10.43
N LEU A 474 9.67 -6.55 -10.25
CA LEU A 474 9.07 -5.64 -11.24
C LEU A 474 9.87 -5.61 -12.55
N ASN A 475 11.19 -5.43 -12.50
CA ASN A 475 12.04 -5.39 -13.69
C ASN A 475 11.92 -6.66 -14.54
N PRO A 476 11.94 -7.89 -13.98
CA PRO A 476 11.64 -9.10 -14.74
C PRO A 476 10.25 -9.09 -15.40
N LEU A 477 9.20 -8.65 -14.67
CA LEU A 477 7.85 -8.56 -15.22
C LEU A 477 7.77 -7.58 -16.41
N ILE A 478 8.41 -6.41 -16.29
CA ILE A 478 8.45 -5.40 -17.36
C ILE A 478 9.08 -5.96 -18.64
N ARG A 479 10.15 -6.74 -18.50
CA ARG A 479 10.83 -7.39 -19.64
C ARG A 479 9.95 -8.44 -20.29
N LEU A 480 9.11 -9.14 -19.52
CA LEU A 480 8.21 -10.16 -20.05
C LEU A 480 7.04 -9.60 -20.86
N PHE A 481 6.59 -8.37 -20.60
CA PHE A 481 5.48 -7.81 -21.36
C PHE A 481 5.82 -7.74 -22.85
N GLY A 482 4.95 -8.30 -23.70
CA GLY A 482 5.04 -8.24 -25.16
C GLY A 482 4.76 -6.86 -25.74
N THR A 483 4.53 -5.87 -24.89
CA THR A 483 4.34 -4.47 -25.25
C THR A 483 5.64 -3.94 -25.86
N PRO A 484 5.59 -3.10 -26.91
CA PRO A 484 6.80 -2.43 -27.39
C PRO A 484 7.41 -1.54 -26.31
N ASP A 485 8.74 -1.47 -26.21
CA ASP A 485 9.40 -0.71 -25.13
C ASP A 485 9.03 0.78 -25.11
N LYS A 486 8.75 1.39 -26.28
CA LYS A 486 8.28 2.78 -26.40
C LYS A 486 6.92 3.03 -25.73
N ASP A 487 6.14 1.97 -25.53
CA ASP A 487 4.79 1.98 -24.97
C ASP A 487 4.75 1.39 -23.54
N LYS A 488 5.93 1.07 -22.97
CA LYS A 488 6.11 0.75 -21.54
C LYS A 488 6.53 2.01 -20.79
N HIS A 489 5.72 2.44 -19.83
CA HIS A 489 5.95 3.64 -19.04
C HIS A 489 6.14 3.26 -17.57
N LEU A 490 7.37 3.31 -17.05
CA LEU A 490 7.65 3.09 -15.64
C LEU A 490 7.78 4.43 -14.90
N LYS A 491 7.06 4.57 -13.79
CA LYS A 491 7.15 5.68 -12.85
C LYS A 491 7.49 5.14 -11.46
N LEU A 492 8.63 5.56 -10.94
CA LEU A 492 9.10 5.18 -9.60
C LEU A 492 9.01 6.38 -8.66
N TYR A 493 8.31 6.20 -7.55
CA TYR A 493 8.08 7.24 -6.55
C TYR A 493 8.96 7.01 -5.32
N GLU A 494 9.39 8.10 -4.67
CA GLU A 494 10.04 8.04 -3.35
C GLU A 494 8.99 7.69 -2.27
N SER A 495 8.58 6.43 -2.26
CA SER A 495 7.56 5.86 -1.38
C SER A 495 7.75 4.36 -1.22
N GLY A 496 7.00 3.77 -0.28
CA GLY A 496 6.77 2.33 -0.21
C GLY A 496 5.65 1.88 -1.16
N HIS A 497 4.92 0.84 -0.76
CA HIS A 497 3.91 0.17 -1.57
C HIS A 497 2.76 1.10 -2.01
N SER A 498 2.35 2.04 -1.15
CA SER A 498 1.19 2.91 -1.34
C SER A 498 1.46 4.10 -2.27
N VAL A 499 1.32 3.90 -3.59
CA VAL A 499 1.56 4.97 -4.60
C VAL A 499 0.31 5.75 -5.02
N TRP A 500 -0.88 5.16 -4.88
CA TRP A 500 -2.16 5.61 -5.46
C TRP A 500 -2.84 6.78 -4.73
N LEU A 501 -2.31 7.20 -3.57
CA LEU A 501 -2.83 8.36 -2.84
C LEU A 501 -2.10 9.66 -3.24
N ARG A 502 -1.05 9.57 -4.07
CA ARG A 502 -0.13 10.66 -4.39
C ARG A 502 -0.63 11.46 -5.60
N MET A 503 -0.47 12.78 -5.56
CA MET A 503 -0.84 13.65 -6.70
C MET A 503 0.03 13.42 -7.93
N GLU A 504 1.31 13.08 -7.73
CA GLU A 504 2.23 12.74 -8.83
C GLU A 504 1.76 11.51 -9.61
N GLN A 505 1.27 10.49 -8.88
CA GLN A 505 0.69 9.28 -9.47
C GLN A 505 -0.55 9.63 -10.31
N LYS A 506 -1.50 10.36 -9.73
CA LYS A 506 -2.73 10.78 -10.43
C LYS A 506 -2.44 11.59 -11.69
N ARG A 507 -1.46 12.50 -11.62
CA ARG A 507 -1.02 13.27 -12.80
C ARG A 507 -0.45 12.36 -13.88
N ASP A 508 0.51 11.49 -13.52
CA ASP A 508 1.14 10.60 -14.50
C ASP A 508 0.13 9.64 -15.14
N GLU A 509 -0.92 9.23 -14.41
CA GLU A 509 -2.02 8.43 -14.94
C GLU A 509 -2.88 9.19 -15.94
N LEU A 510 -3.29 10.42 -15.61
CA LEU A 510 -4.06 11.27 -16.52
C LEU A 510 -3.27 11.58 -17.80
N ASP A 511 -1.98 11.90 -17.68
CA ASP A 511 -1.09 12.15 -18.82
C ASP A 511 -0.99 10.92 -19.74
N PHE A 512 -0.91 9.73 -19.15
CA PHE A 512 -0.89 8.47 -19.90
C PHE A 512 -2.21 8.20 -20.62
N LEU A 513 -3.35 8.39 -19.94
CA LEU A 513 -4.67 8.22 -20.54
C LEU A 513 -4.91 9.23 -21.67
N ASP A 514 -4.49 10.49 -21.50
CA ASP A 514 -4.55 11.51 -22.56
C ASP A 514 -3.67 11.11 -23.75
N LYS A 515 -2.49 10.56 -23.51
CA LYS A 515 -1.60 10.07 -24.59
C LYS A 515 -2.21 8.90 -25.37
N VAL A 516 -2.85 7.95 -24.70
CA VAL A 516 -3.35 6.71 -25.35
C VAL A 516 -4.74 6.90 -25.95
N PHE A 517 -5.65 7.60 -25.26
CA PHE A 517 -7.04 7.75 -25.67
C PHE A 517 -7.41 9.15 -26.17
N GLY A 518 -6.49 10.12 -26.06
CA GLY A 518 -6.78 11.54 -26.25
C GLY A 518 -7.43 12.18 -25.02
N PRO A 519 -7.53 13.52 -24.97
CA PRO A 519 -8.25 14.23 -23.93
C PRO A 519 -9.71 13.77 -23.81
N ALA A 520 -10.21 13.65 -22.58
CA ALA A 520 -11.61 13.28 -22.29
C ALA A 520 -12.55 14.50 -22.16
N LYS A 521 -11.97 15.70 -21.95
CA LYS A 521 -12.63 17.01 -21.95
C LYS A 521 -11.86 17.99 -22.81
#